data_AF-A0A090S5F8-F1
#
_entry.id   AF-A0A090S5F8-F1
#
_cell.length_a   1.000
_cell.length_b   1.000
_cell.length_c   1.000
_cell.angle_alpha   90.00
_cell.angle_beta   90.00
_cell.angle_gamma   90.00
#
_symmetry.space_group_name_H-M   'P 1'
#
loop_
_entity.id
_entity.type
_entity.pdbx_description
1 polymer ?
#
loop_
_entity_poly.entity_id
_entity_poly.type
_entity_poly.pdbx_seq_one_letter_code
_entity_poly.pdbx_strand_id
1 'polypeptide(L)' 'MASNRKAQKKAYLTSKILKVKGILEREGEVTHVIAGRLIDMTEHLGELKVQSREFH' A
#
# COMPACT_ATOMS: atom_id res chain seq x y z
N MET A 1 -14.67 -12.61 -10.95
CA MET A 1 -14.13 -11.23 -10.96
C MET A 1 -12.62 -11.30 -11.12
N ALA A 2 -12.09 -11.22 -12.35
CA ALA A 2 -10.67 -11.44 -12.62
C ALA A 2 -9.80 -10.30 -12.05
N SER A 3 -8.81 -10.63 -11.22
CA SER A 3 -7.82 -9.66 -10.74
C SER A 3 -6.88 -9.28 -11.89
N ASN A 4 -7.05 -8.09 -12.46
CA ASN A 4 -6.20 -7.62 -13.55
C ASN A 4 -4.75 -7.39 -13.06
N ARG A 5 -3.81 -8.25 -13.48
CA ARG A 5 -2.38 -8.19 -13.10
C ARG A 5 -1.73 -6.84 -13.40
N LYS A 6 -2.15 -6.14 -14.47
CA LYS A 6 -1.60 -4.82 -14.83
C LYS A 6 -1.96 -3.75 -13.81
N ALA A 7 -3.20 -3.75 -13.31
CA ALA A 7 -3.66 -2.80 -12.29
C ALA A 7 -2.97 -3.06 -10.93
N GLN A 8 -2.81 -4.33 -10.56
CA GLN A 8 -2.05 -4.71 -9.35
C GLN A 8 -0.59 -4.25 -9.42
N LYS A 9 0.07 -4.46 -10.57
CA LYS A 9 1.46 -4.01 -10.80
C LYS A 9 1.59 -2.49 -10.71
N LYS A 10 0.65 -1.73 -11.27
CA LYS A 10 0.66 -0.27 -11.19
C LYS A 10 0.56 0.20 -9.74
N ALA A 11 -0.46 -0.26 -9.01
CA ALA A 11 -0.65 0.12 -7.61
C ALA A 11 0.60 -0.18 -6.76
N TYR A 12 1.21 -1.36 -6.93
CA TYR A 12 2.44 -1.73 -6.21
C TYR A 12 3.61 -0.77 -6.46
N LEU A 13 3.79 -0.31 -7.70
CA LEU A 13 4.94 0.51 -8.08
C LEU A 13 4.75 2.01 -7.82
N THR A 14 3.51 2.51 -7.81
CA THR A 14 3.26 3.96 -7.80
C THR A 14 2.62 4.50 -6.53
N SER A 15 2.05 3.65 -5.68
CA SER A 15 1.31 4.12 -4.51
C SER A 15 2.24 4.72 -3.45
N LYS A 16 1.87 5.87 -2.89
CA LYS A 16 2.44 6.41 -1.65
C LYS A 16 1.86 5.73 -0.41
N ILE A 17 0.60 5.27 -0.49
CA ILE A 17 -0.03 4.38 0.49
C ILE A 17 -0.64 3.20 -0.24
N LEU A 18 -0.21 1.98 0.13
CA LEU A 18 -0.72 0.74 -0.43
C LEU A 18 -1.59 0.00 0.60
N LYS A 19 -2.84 -0.26 0.25
CA LYS A 19 -3.70 -1.17 1.02
C LYS A 19 -3.62 -2.58 0.43
N VAL A 20 -3.24 -3.54 1.28
CA VAL A 20 -3.23 -4.97 0.96
C VAL A 20 -4.51 -5.61 1.50
N LYS A 21 -5.34 -6.16 0.63
CA LYS A 21 -6.41 -7.09 1.01
C LYS A 21 -5.91 -8.51 0.74
N GLY A 22 -5.82 -9.30 1.79
CA GLY A 22 -5.23 -10.64 1.74
C GLY A 22 -5.73 -11.53 2.86
N ILE A 23 -5.15 -12.72 2.94
CA ILE A 23 -5.41 -13.69 4.00
C ILE A 23 -4.30 -13.51 5.04
N LEU A 24 -4.69 -13.34 6.31
CA LEU A 24 -3.75 -13.32 7.41
C LEU A 24 -3.41 -14.75 7.80
N GLU A 25 -2.13 -15.08 7.83
CA GLU A 25 -1.63 -16.34 8.32
C GLU A 25 -0.74 -16.08 9.54
N ARG A 26 -0.93 -16.89 10.58
CA ARG A 26 -0.15 -16.78 11.81
C ARG A 26 0.41 -18.15 12.16
N GLU A 27 1.73 -18.21 12.24
CA GLU A 27 2.47 -19.40 12.65
C GLU A 27 3.36 -19.04 13.84
N GLY A 28 2.92 -19.44 15.04
CA GLY A 28 3.54 -19.04 16.30
C GLY A 28 3.56 -17.51 16.47
N GLU A 29 4.77 -16.97 16.57
CA GLU A 29 5.04 -15.53 16.75
C GLU A 29 5.08 -14.76 15.44
N VAL A 30 5.06 -15.45 14.30
CA VAL A 30 5.17 -14.82 12.98
C VAL A 30 3.79 -14.64 12.38
N THR A 31 3.49 -13.43 11.91
CA THR A 31 2.24 -13.09 11.23
C THR A 31 2.55 -12.57 9.82
N HIS A 32 2.05 -13.26 8.80
CA HIS A 32 2.21 -12.90 7.40
C HIS A 32 0.84 -12.62 6.75
N VAL A 33 0.84 -11.89 5.64
CA VAL A 33 -0.36 -11.70 4.82
C VAL A 33 -0.08 -12.22 3.41
N ILE A 34 -0.85 -13.19 2.96
CA ILE A 34 -0.89 -13.57 1.55
C ILE A 34 -1.73 -12.52 0.81
N ALA A 35 -1.07 -11.69 0.00
CA ALA A 35 -1.72 -10.62 -0.74
C ALA A 35 -2.62 -11.15 -1.87
N GLY A 36 -3.91 -10.82 -1.82
CA GLY A 36 -4.86 -11.13 -2.90
C GLY A 36 -5.13 -9.92 -3.82
N ARG A 37 -5.25 -8.73 -3.24
CA ARG A 37 -5.49 -7.48 -3.98
C ARG A 37 -4.74 -6.31 -3.38
N LEU A 38 -4.08 -5.58 -4.26
CA LEU A 38 -3.39 -4.33 -3.97
C LEU A 38 -4.26 -3.15 -4.42
N ILE A 39 -4.41 -2.17 -3.54
CA ILE A 39 -5.23 -0.97 -3.77
C ILE A 39 -4.38 0.25 -3.45
N ASP A 40 -4.17 1.09 -4.46
CA ASP A 40 -3.53 2.39 -4.27
C ASP A 40 -4.48 3.30 -3.50
N MET A 41 -4.05 3.76 -2.33
CA MET A 41 -4.79 4.66 -1.45
C MET A 41 -4.10 6.03 -1.37
N THR A 42 -3.23 6.36 -2.33
CA THR A 42 -2.46 7.62 -2.34
C THR A 42 -3.35 8.84 -2.19
N GLU A 43 -4.53 8.86 -2.81
CA GLU A 43 -5.48 9.98 -2.71
C GLU A 43 -6.04 10.20 -1.29
N HIS A 44 -5.93 9.20 -0.41
CA HIS A 44 -6.37 9.31 0.99
C HIS A 44 -5.25 9.80 1.91
N LEU A 45 -4.02 9.81 1.43
CA LEU A 45 -2.94 10.53 2.08
C LEU A 45 -3.20 12.02 1.83
N GLY A 46 -3.76 12.70 2.82
CA GLY A 46 -3.85 14.16 2.80
C GLY A 46 -2.49 14.79 2.51
N GLU A 47 -2.48 16.06 2.13
CA GLU A 47 -1.21 16.75 1.85
C GLU A 47 -0.32 16.74 3.10
N LEU A 48 0.89 16.20 2.97
CA LEU A 48 1.91 16.37 3.98
C LEU A 48 2.33 17.84 3.94
N LYS A 49 1.89 18.64 4.91
CA LYS A 49 2.40 20.01 5.10
C LYS A 49 3.88 19.92 5.47
N VAL A 50 4.75 19.91 4.46
CA VAL A 50 6.19 20.06 4.64
C VAL A 50 6.42 21.54 4.94
N GLN A 51 6.53 21.89 6.22
CA GLN A 51 7.20 23.15 6.56
C GLN A 51 8.66 22.99 6.14
N SER A 52 9.06 23.73 5.11
CA SER A 52 10.46 23.85 4.73
C SER A 52 11.25 24.21 6.00
N ARG A 53 12.19 23.35 6.39
CA ARG A 53 13.17 23.74 7.39
C ARG A 53 14.17 24.60 6.63
N GLU A 54 13.94 25.91 6.64
CA GLU A 54 14.95 26.87 6.23
C GLU A 54 16.14 26.70 7.19
N PHE A 55 17.18 26.01 6.74
CA PHE A 55 18.46 25.96 7.43
C PHE A 55 19.26 27.18 6.99
N HIS A 56 19.23 28.26 7.79
CA HIS A 56 20.09 29.44 7.64
C HIS A 56 21.34 29.30 8.52
#